data_AF-A0A2W5C9Q1-F1
#
_entry.id   AF-A0A2W5C9Q1-F1
#
_cell.length_a   1.000
_cell.length_b   1.000
_cell.length_c   1.000
_cell.angle_alpha   90.00
_cell.angle_beta   90.00
_cell.angle_gamma   90.00
#
_symmetry.space_group_name_H-M   'P 1'
#
loop_
_entity.id
_entity.type
_entity.pdbx_description
1 polymer ?
#
loop_
_entity_poly.entity_id
_entity_poly.type
_entity_poly.pdbx_seq_one_letter_code
_entity_poly.pdbx_strand_id
1 'polypeptide(L)' 'MTFDQLCELFAYEPMRRPLDSREVAEILGVHPNTMEQYRFRGEGPRYFSPPGTRRVWYAELDVLRWLASGARQSTSEAA' A
#
# COMPACT_ATOMS: atom_id res chain seq x y z
N MET A 1 7.49 10.21 9.31
CA MET A 1 6.74 10.90 8.24
C MET A 1 5.27 10.56 8.41
N THR A 2 4.42 11.54 8.71
CA THR A 2 2.97 11.34 8.82
C THR A 2 2.31 11.38 7.44
N PHE A 3 1.07 10.89 7.34
CA PHE A 3 0.31 10.90 6.10
C PHE A 3 0.09 12.33 5.58
N ASP A 4 -0.24 13.27 6.46
CA ASP A 4 -0.40 14.70 6.13
C ASP A 4 0.90 15.32 5.60
N GLN A 5 2.05 14.97 6.18
CA GLN A 5 3.36 15.43 5.70
C GLN A 5 3.69 14.90 4.30
N LEU A 6 3.26 13.69 3.94
CA LEU A 6 3.47 13.13 2.59
C LEU A 6 2.56 13.81 1.57
N CYS A 7 1.31 14.09 1.93
CA CYS A 7 0.37 14.82 1.07
C CYS A 7 0.87 16.22 0.73
N GLU A 8 1.41 16.94 1.72
CA GLU A 8 1.96 18.28 1.55
C GLU A 8 3.26 18.26 0.73
N LEU A 9 4.17 17.34 1.02
CA LEU A 9 5.49 17.28 0.38
C LEU A 9 5.44 16.83 -1.09
N PHE A 10 4.44 16.03 -1.47
CA PHE A 10 4.29 15.51 -2.83
C PHE A 10 3.09 16.10 -3.60
N ALA A 11 2.40 17.11 -3.05
CA ALA A 11 1.19 17.70 -3.64
C ALA A 11 0.12 16.64 -4.01
N TYR A 12 -0.09 15.68 -3.11
CA TYR A 12 -0.92 14.49 -3.36
C TYR A 12 -2.33 14.65 -2.78
N GLU A 13 -3.34 14.66 -3.66
CA GLU A 13 -4.75 14.62 -3.28
C GLU A 13 -5.29 13.17 -3.36
N PRO A 14 -5.60 12.53 -2.22
CA PRO A 14 -6.13 11.16 -2.25
C PRO A 14 -7.53 11.18 -2.86
N MET A 15 -7.71 10.45 -3.96
CA MET A 15 -9.00 10.35 -4.67
C MET A 15 -10.08 9.61 -3.85
N ARG A 16 -9.74 9.10 -2.67
CA ARG A 16 -10.60 8.34 -1.74
C ARG A 16 -11.36 7.20 -2.43
N ARG A 17 -10.79 6.64 -3.50
CA ARG A 17 -11.35 5.50 -4.24
C ARG A 17 -10.76 4.19 -3.71
N PRO A 18 -11.56 3.12 -3.62
CA PRO A 18 -11.04 1.79 -3.34
C PRO A 18 -10.19 1.32 -4.51
N LEU A 19 -8.97 0.89 -4.23
CA LEU A 19 -8.03 0.38 -5.22
C LEU A 19 -8.16 -1.13 -5.35
N ASP A 20 -8.08 -1.64 -6.57
CA ASP A 20 -7.96 -3.08 -6.78
C ASP A 20 -6.52 -3.59 -6.58
N SER A 21 -6.33 -4.91 -6.60
CA SER A 21 -5.01 -5.51 -6.37
C SER A 21 -3.98 -5.17 -7.45
N ARG A 22 -4.40 -4.81 -8.67
CA ARG A 22 -3.51 -4.39 -9.75
C ARG A 22 -3.07 -2.96 -9.55
N GLU A 23 -3.99 -2.06 -9.24
CA GLU A 23 -3.65 -0.66 -8.95
C GLU A 23 -2.68 -0.57 -7.77
N VAL A 24 -2.88 -1.38 -6.72
CA VAL A 24 -1.94 -1.43 -5.59
C VAL A 24 -0.59 -2.01 -6.01
N ALA A 25 -0.57 -3.04 -6.87
CA ALA A 25 0.68 -3.59 -7.37
C ALA A 25 1.46 -2.57 -8.21
N GLU A 26 0.78 -1.74 -9.00
CA GLU A 26 1.38 -0.63 -9.75
C GLU A 26 1.98 0.43 -8.81
N ILE A 27 1.24 0.83 -7.77
CA ILE A 27 1.74 1.79 -6.76
C ILE A 27 2.99 1.26 -6.05
N LEU A 28 3.01 -0.03 -5.73
CA LEU A 28 4.12 -0.68 -5.03
C LEU A 28 5.27 -1.10 -5.97
N GLY A 29 5.08 -0.99 -7.29
CA GLY A 29 6.06 -1.45 -8.28
C GLY A 29 6.32 -2.96 -8.25
N VAL A 30 5.36 -3.76 -7.79
CA VAL A 30 5.48 -5.23 -7.71
C VAL A 30 4.57 -5.91 -8.71
N HIS A 31 4.84 -7.19 -8.98
CA HIS A 31 3.93 -7.99 -9.80
C HIS A 31 2.60 -8.23 -9.03
N PRO A 32 1.43 -8.21 -9.69
CA PRO A 32 0.14 -8.44 -9.02
C PRO A 32 0.05 -9.75 -8.23
N ASN A 33 0.75 -10.80 -8.69
CA ASN A 33 0.85 -12.07 -7.97
C ASN A 33 1.49 -11.92 -6.57
N THR A 34 2.41 -10.97 -6.40
CA THR A 34 3.04 -10.66 -5.11
C THR A 34 1.99 -10.15 -4.11
N MET A 35 1.00 -9.39 -4.55
CA MET A 35 -0.11 -8.93 -3.69
C MET A 35 -0.99 -10.09 -3.20
N GLU A 36 -1.14 -11.14 -4.00
CA GLU A 36 -1.84 -12.37 -3.57
C GLU A 36 -1.02 -13.13 -2.53
N GLN A 37 0.29 -13.22 -2.72
CA GLN A 37 1.18 -13.85 -1.75
C GLN A 37 1.23 -13.08 -0.42
N TYR A 38 1.27 -11.75 -0.45
CA TYR A 38 1.21 -10.94 0.77
C TYR A 38 -0.09 -11.15 1.55
N ARG A 39 -1.22 -11.28 0.85
CA ARG A 39 -2.50 -11.64 1.49
C ARG A 39 -2.46 -13.03 2.11
N PHE A 40 -1.88 -14.00 1.42
CA PHE A 40 -1.76 -15.37 1.93
C PHE A 40 -0.86 -15.48 3.16
N ARG A 41 0.25 -14.73 3.19
CA ARG A 41 1.20 -14.70 4.31
C ARG A 41 0.76 -13.80 5.47
N GLY A 42 -0.19 -12.90 5.25
CA GLY A 42 -0.57 -11.87 6.22
C GLY A 42 0.43 -10.72 6.34
N GLU A 43 1.37 -10.61 5.39
CA GLU A 43 2.47 -9.62 5.39
C GLU A 43 2.24 -8.52 4.35
N GLY A 44 1.05 -7.90 4.37
CA GLY A 44 0.65 -6.93 3.35
C GLY A 44 -0.24 -5.81 3.87
N PRO A 45 -0.56 -4.82 3.02
CA PRO A 45 -1.45 -3.74 3.37
C PRO A 45 -2.85 -4.25 3.70
N ARG A 46 -3.55 -3.49 4.55
CA ARG A 46 -4.92 -3.82 4.95
C ARG A 46 -5.82 -3.90 3.72
N TYR A 47 -6.59 -4.98 3.63
CA TYR A 47 -7.51 -5.21 2.53
C TYR A 47 -8.95 -5.38 3.03
N PHE A 48 -9.89 -5.17 2.13
CA PHE A 48 -11.32 -5.29 2.34
C PHE A 48 -11.88 -6.29 1.34
N SER A 49 -12.62 -7.28 1.84
CA SER A 49 -13.29 -8.29 1.02
C SER A 49 -14.77 -8.31 1.40
N PRO A 50 -15.67 -7.69 0.61
CA PRO A 50 -17.09 -7.70 0.91
C PRO A 50 -17.66 -9.13 0.89
N PRO A 51 -18.54 -9.49 1.84
CA PRO A 51 -19.15 -10.81 1.89
C PRO A 51 -19.91 -11.10 0.60
N GLY A 52 -19.79 -12.32 0.08
CA GLY A 52 -20.42 -12.74 -1.19
C GLY A 52 -19.63 -12.37 -2.45
N THR A 53 -18.49 -11.70 -2.33
CA THR A 53 -17.60 -11.41 -3.46
C THR A 53 -16.20 -11.97 -3.24
N ARG A 54 -15.54 -12.38 -4.33
CA ARG A 54 -14.10 -12.74 -4.32
C ARG A 54 -13.20 -11.55 -4.63
N ARG A 55 -13.76 -10.34 -4.71
CA ARG A 55 -13.00 -9.14 -5.02
C ARG A 55 -12.36 -8.61 -3.76
N VAL A 56 -11.11 -8.17 -3.90
CA VAL A 56 -10.34 -7.58 -2.83
C VAL A 56 -10.02 -6.14 -3.19
N TRP A 57 -10.31 -5.27 -2.24
CA TRP A 57 -10.12 -3.83 -2.34
C TRP A 57 -9.13 -3.36 -1.29
N TYR A 58 -8.47 -2.25 -1.57
CA TYR A 58 -7.53 -1.61 -0.69
C TYR A 58 -7.91 -0.14 -0.53
N ALA A 59 -7.71 0.39 0.66
CA ALA A 59 -7.68 1.83 0.83
C ALA A 59 -6.29 2.31 0.44
N GLU A 60 -6.22 3.27 -0.49
CA GLU A 60 -4.98 3.92 -0.91
C GLU A 60 -4.14 4.39 0.28
N LEU A 61 -4.79 5.00 1.27
CA LEU A 61 -4.17 5.46 2.50
C LEU A 61 -3.59 4.32 3.36
N ASP A 62 -4.23 3.15 3.42
CA ASP A 62 -3.67 1.99 4.13
C ASP A 62 -2.48 1.39 3.40
N VAL A 63 -2.49 1.41 2.06
CA VAL A 63 -1.36 0.98 1.22
C VAL A 63 -0.16 1.91 1.45
N LEU A 64 -0.36 3.22 1.40
CA LEU A 64 0.70 4.20 1.64
C LEU A 64 1.22 4.16 3.08
N ARG A 65 0.34 3.97 4.08
CA ARG A 65 0.75 3.77 5.48
C ARG A 65 1.59 2.50 5.65
N TRP A 66 1.19 1.41 5.00
CA TRP A 66 1.97 0.17 5.02
C TRP A 66 3.34 0.37 4.35
N LEU A 67 3.38 1.03 3.20
CA LEU A 67 4.64 1.39 2.53
C LEU A 67 5.55 2.23 3.43
N ALA A 68 5.00 3.25 4.09
CA ALA A 68 5.71 4.09 5.04
C ALA A 68 6.18 3.31 6.29
N SER A 69 5.44 2.29 6.73
CA SER A 69 5.86 1.42 7.84
C SER A 69 7.08 0.55 7.49
N GLY A 70 7.25 0.24 6.20
CA GLY A 70 8.42 -0.44 5.66
C GLY A 70 9.63 0.47 5.43
N ALA A 71 9.55 1.77 5.76
CA ALA A 71 10.66 2.70 5.62
C ALA A 71 11.85 2.24 6.47
N ARG A 72 12.85 1.69 5.78
CA ARG A 72 14.16 1.37 6.34
C ARG A 72 15.13 2.45 5.90
N GLN A 73 15.90 3.00 6.83
CA GLN A 73 17.03 3.86 6.47
C GLN A 73 18.04 3.02 5.68
N SER A 74 18.59 3.62 4.63
CA SER A 74 19.56 2.97 3.75
C SER A 74 20.70 2.39 4.59
N THR A 75 21.02 1.10 4.39
CA THR A 75 22.20 0.45 5.00
C THR A 75 23.53 1.04 4.50
N SER A 76 23.51 2.10 3.70
CA SER A 76 24.69 2.89 3.31
C SER A 76 24.87 4.18 4.13
N GLU A 77 24.01 4.47 5.10
CA GLU A 77 24.12 5.64 5.98
C GLU A 77 24.68 5.25 7.37
N ALA A 78 26.00 5.39 7.48
CA ALA A 78 26.87 5.45 8.66
C ALA A 78 27.06 4.19 9.56
N ALA A 79 28.23 3.58 9.39
CA ALA A 79 29.18 3.41 10.50
C ALA A 79 30.23 4.52 10.42
#